data_AF-A0A7L2J207-F1
#
_entry.id   AF-A0A7L2J207-F1
#
_cell.length_a   1.000
_cell.length_b   1.000
_cell.length_c   1.000
_cell.angle_alpha   90.00
_cell.angle_beta   90.00
_cell.angle_gamma   90.00
#
_symmetry.space_group_name_H-M   'P 1'
#
loop_
_entity.id
_entity.type
_entity.pdbx_description
1 polymer ?
#
loop_
_entity_poly.entity_id
_entity_poly.type
_entity_poly.pdbx_seq_one_letter_code
_entity_poly.pdbx_strand_id
1 'polypeptide(L)' 'HTRVCVSPCRVSSVLNRDGKQFGKQHMFDASEETCWNSDQGTCQWVTLDFPSTVKVSQLQVQFQGGFSSRVCTLEG' A
#
# COMPACT_ATOMS: atom_id res chain seq x y z
N HIS A 1 15.40 11.82 6.21
CA HIS A 1 15.67 10.37 6.26
C HIS A 1 14.37 9.66 6.62
N THR A 2 13.54 9.33 5.63
CA THR A 2 12.28 8.61 5.86
C THR A 2 12.62 7.14 6.06
N ARG A 3 12.54 6.65 7.30
CA ARG A 3 12.70 5.22 7.58
C ARG A 3 11.40 4.53 7.14
N VAL A 4 11.46 3.77 6.05
CA VAL A 4 10.40 2.81 5.72
C VAL A 4 10.53 1.67 6.73
N CYS A 5 9.73 1.71 7.79
CA CYS A 5 9.54 0.54 8.64
C CYS A 5 8.65 -0.42 7.85
N VAL A 6 9.23 -1.51 7.36
CA VAL A 6 8.46 -2.58 6.71
C VAL A 6 7.77 -3.38 7.82
N SER A 7 6.69 -2.83 8.36
CA SER A 7 5.76 -3.58 9.19
C SER A 7 5.12 -4.69 8.34
N PRO A 8 4.68 -5.81 8.96
CA PRO A 8 3.79 -6.74 8.28
C PRO A 8 2.64 -5.99 7.60
N CYS A 9 2.53 -6.18 6.29
CA CYS A 9 1.55 -5.49 5.45
C CYS A 9 0.58 -6.53 4.88
N ARG A 10 -0.71 -6.23 4.92
CA ARG A 10 -1.75 -6.99 4.21
C ARG A 10 -2.46 -6.08 3.21
N VAL A 11 -2.92 -6.67 2.12
CA VAL A 11 -3.69 -5.98 1.09
C VAL A 11 -4.95 -6.79 0.81
N SER A 12 -6.03 -6.12 0.44
CA SER A 12 -7.32 -6.75 0.14
C SER A 12 -7.26 -7.71 -1.05
N SER A 13 -6.51 -7.36 -2.09
CA SER A 13 -6.37 -8.13 -3.32
C SER A 13 -5.08 -7.75 -4.07
N VAL A 14 -4.75 -8.51 -5.12
CA VAL A 14 -3.66 -8.20 -6.06
C VAL A 14 -4.18 -8.46 -7.45
N LEU A 15 -4.00 -7.49 -8.35
CA LEU A 15 -4.49 -7.55 -9.73
C LEU A 15 -4.12 -8.89 -10.40
N ASN A 16 -5.10 -9.60 -10.94
CA ASN A 16 -4.94 -10.91 -11.59
C ASN A 16 -4.28 -11.98 -10.72
N ARG A 17 -4.24 -11.79 -9.40
CA ARG A 17 -3.46 -12.60 -8.45
C ARG A 17 -1.95 -12.64 -8.77
N ASP A 18 -1.45 -11.71 -9.57
CA ASP A 18 -0.04 -11.64 -9.94
C ASP A 18 0.76 -10.88 -8.88
N GLY A 19 1.14 -11.64 -7.85
CA GLY A 19 1.99 -11.14 -6.78
C GLY A 19 3.39 -10.76 -7.23
N LYS A 20 3.86 -11.16 -8.42
CA LYS A 20 5.21 -10.81 -8.90
C LYS A 20 5.22 -9.42 -9.53
N GLN A 21 4.19 -9.09 -10.28
CA GLN A 21 4.12 -7.82 -11.02
C GLN A 21 3.38 -6.72 -10.24
N PHE A 22 2.38 -7.08 -9.44
CA PHE A 22 1.47 -6.12 -8.79
C PHE A 22 1.43 -6.27 -7.26
N GLY A 23 2.38 -7.00 -6.68
CA GLY A 23 2.38 -7.34 -5.27
C GLY A 23 2.69 -6.17 -4.34
N LYS A 24 2.25 -6.31 -3.08
CA LYS A 24 2.43 -5.31 -2.01
C LYS A 24 3.89 -4.92 -1.73
N GLN A 25 4.85 -5.77 -2.08
CA GLN A 25 6.28 -5.46 -1.94
C GLN A 25 6.68 -4.20 -2.70
N HIS A 26 5.97 -3.87 -3.79
CA HIS A 26 6.24 -2.69 -4.61
C HIS A 26 5.82 -1.37 -3.95
N MET A 27 5.13 -1.40 -2.80
CA MET A 27 4.92 -0.19 -1.99
C MET A 27 6.16 0.19 -1.17
N PHE A 28 7.14 -0.71 -1.05
CA PHE A 28 8.29 -0.58 -0.14
C PHE A 28 9.64 -0.79 -0.83
N ASP A 29 9.68 -0.97 -2.15
CA ASP A 29 10.92 -1.21 -2.91
C ASP A 29 11.63 0.08 -3.37
N ALA A 30 11.06 1.25 -3.05
CA ALA A 30 11.54 2.58 -3.40
C ALA A 30 11.70 2.82 -4.92
N SER A 31 11.01 2.04 -5.75
CA SER A 31 11.00 2.19 -7.20
C SER A 31 9.77 3.00 -7.62
N GLU A 32 9.98 4.02 -8.47
CA GLU A 32 8.88 4.79 -9.07
C GLU A 32 8.22 4.06 -10.26
N GLU A 33 8.83 2.96 -10.71
CA GLU A 33 8.37 2.17 -11.86
C GLU A 33 7.44 1.01 -11.47
N THR A 34 7.38 0.69 -10.17
CA THR A 34 6.63 -0.44 -9.63
C THR A 34 5.58 0.04 -8.62
N CYS A 35 4.47 -0.68 -8.53
CA CYS A 35 3.41 -0.36 -7.58
C CYS A 35 2.62 -1.62 -7.18
N TRP A 36 1.92 -1.54 -6.06
CA TRP A 36 0.82 -2.47 -5.79
C TRP A 36 -0.41 -2.05 -6.59
N ASN A 37 -1.05 -3.01 -7.25
CA ASN A 37 -2.37 -2.84 -7.86
C ASN A 37 -3.35 -3.84 -7.26
N SER A 38 -4.51 -3.35 -6.83
CA SER A 38 -5.64 -4.19 -6.44
C SER A 38 -6.36 -4.75 -7.67
N ASP A 39 -7.13 -5.82 -7.48
CA ASP A 39 -8.17 -6.18 -8.44
C ASP A 39 -9.28 -5.10 -8.49
N GLN A 40 -10.13 -5.19 -9.50
CA GLN A 40 -11.32 -4.35 -9.61
C GLN A 40 -12.31 -4.64 -8.47
N GLY A 41 -12.95 -3.59 -7.99
CA GLY A 41 -13.95 -3.67 -6.92
C GLY A 41 -13.97 -2.43 -6.05
N THR A 42 -14.95 -2.35 -5.16
CA THR A 42 -15.03 -1.29 -4.15
C THR A 42 -14.18 -1.63 -2.94
N CYS A 43 -13.81 -0.60 -2.16
CA CYS A 43 -13.20 -0.75 -0.83
C CYS A 43 -11.92 -1.60 -0.78
N GLN A 44 -10.98 -1.34 -1.69
CA GLN A 44 -9.65 -1.94 -1.62
C GLN A 44 -8.82 -1.26 -0.53
N TRP A 45 -8.03 -2.05 0.21
CA TRP A 45 -7.35 -1.57 1.41
C TRP A 45 -5.93 -2.12 1.55
N VAL A 46 -5.12 -1.36 2.29
CA VAL A 46 -3.79 -1.73 2.76
C VAL A 46 -3.79 -1.60 4.29
N THR A 47 -3.36 -2.63 5.00
CA THR A 47 -3.22 -2.61 6.46
C THR A 47 -1.76 -2.81 6.85
N LEU A 48 -1.29 -1.99 7.78
CA LEU A 48 0.02 -2.10 8.40
C LEU A 48 -0.16 -2.57 9.85
N ASP A 49 0.41 -3.71 10.21
CA ASP A 49 0.37 -4.22 11.58
C ASP A 49 1.65 -3.83 12.31
N PHE A 50 1.55 -2.96 13.31
CA PHE A 50 2.70 -2.62 14.16
C PHE A 50 2.78 -3.61 15.33
N PRO A 51 3.97 -4.10 15.70
CA PRO A 51 4.13 -5.05 16.82
C PRO A 51 3.79 -4.44 18.18
N SER A 52 3.69 -3.12 18.25
CA SER A 52 3.29 -2.35 19.43
C SER A 52 2.61 -1.05 19.00
N THR A 53 1.97 -0.36 19.95
CA THR A 53 1.36 0.94 19.70
C THR A 53 2.42 1.94 19.23
N VAL A 54 2.15 2.61 18.11
CA VAL A 54 3.00 3.64 17.54
C VAL A 54 2.26 4.98 17.47
N LYS A 55 3.02 6.07 17.54
CA LYS A 55 2.50 7.42 17.22
C LYS A 55 2.82 7.72 15.77
N VAL A 56 1.81 7.69 14.91
CA VAL A 56 1.95 8.09 13.50
C VAL A 56 2.03 9.61 13.41
N SER A 57 3.17 10.14 12.97
CA SER A 57 3.35 11.59 12.76
C SER A 57 3.14 12.01 11.31
N GLN A 58 3.34 11.10 10.37
CA GLN A 58 3.24 11.35 8.94
C GLN A 58 2.92 10.06 8.19
N LEU A 59 2.02 10.16 7.20
CA LEU A 59 1.76 9.13 6.20
C LEU A 59 1.98 9.75 4.82
N GLN A 60 2.80 9.12 4.00
CA GLN A 60 3.05 9.53 2.61
C GLN A 60 2.55 8.42 1.69
N VAL A 61 1.65 8.76 0.77
CA VAL A 61 1.10 7.83 -0.22
C VAL A 61 1.33 8.42 -1.60
N GLN A 62 1.97 7.63 -2.47
CA GLN A 62 2.17 7.98 -3.86
C GLN A 62 1.30 7.05 -4.72
N PHE A 63 0.46 7.65 -5.56
CA PHE A 63 -0.33 6.90 -6.54
C PHE A 63 0.38 6.89 -7.88
N GLN A 64 0.29 5.77 -8.60
CA GLN A 64 0.66 5.73 -10.01
C GLN A 64 -0.38 6.50 -10.83
N GLY A 65 0.05 7.22 -11.86
CA GLY A 65 -0.86 7.89 -12.78
C GLY A 65 -1.77 6.90 -13.53
N GLY A 66 -3.00 7.32 -13.84
CA GLY A 66 -3.97 6.55 -14.62
C GLY A 66 -5.15 6.02 -13.81
N PHE A 67 -4.89 5.42 -12.64
CA PHE A 67 -5.93 4.88 -11.76
C PHE A 67 -5.57 5.10 -10.29
N SER A 68 -6.43 5.82 -9.57
CA SER A 68 -6.31 6.01 -8.13
C SER A 68 -7.70 6.13 -7.50
N SER A 69 -7.77 5.93 -6.18
CA SER A 69 -9.02 6.14 -5.47
C SER A 69 -9.40 7.62 -5.49
N ARG A 70 -10.70 7.91 -5.65
CA ARG A 70 -11.21 9.28 -5.46
C ARG A 70 -11.31 9.67 -3.98
N VAL A 71 -11.47 8.66 -3.12
CA VAL A 71 -11.63 8.80 -1.68
C VAL A 71 -10.70 7.79 -1.02
N CYS A 72 -9.97 8.25 -0.02
CA CYS A 72 -9.14 7.42 0.84
C CYS A 72 -9.51 7.73 2.30
N THR A 73 -9.69 6.69 3.10
CA THR A 73 -9.97 6.79 4.53
C THR A 73 -8.79 6.20 5.29
N LEU A 74 -8.31 6.91 6.30
CA LEU A 74 -7.32 6.39 7.24
C LEU A 74 -8.03 5.89 8.50
N GLU A 75 -7.81 4.64 8.84
CA GLU A 75 -8.36 3.96 10.02
C GLU A 75 -7.20 3.40 10.87
N GLY A 76 -7.30 3.46 12.20
CA GLY A 76 -6.25 3.05 13.12
C GLY A 76 -6.73 2.86 14.55
#